data_AF-A0A832AIZ9-F1
#
_entry.id   AF-A0A832AIZ9-F1
#
_cell.length_a   1.000
_cell.length_b   1.000
_cell.length_c   1.000
_cell.angle_alpha   90.00
_cell.angle_beta   90.00
_cell.angle_gamma   90.00
#
_symmetry.space_group_name_H-M   'P 1'
#
loop_
_entity.id
_entity.type
_entity.pdbx_description
1 polymer ?
#
loop_
_entity_poly.entity_id
_entity_poly.type
_entity_poly.pdbx_seq_one_letter_code
_entity_poly.pdbx_strand_id
1 'polypeptide(L)'
;MTLTDAGPLIAIIDADEGDHASCVDALNQLTIPLVTTWPAFTEAMYLLAQAGGIRAQQALWRLVRTDLLVVADLSPTAVDRSARLMDQYADRPMDLADATLVALAEERGDRRIFTLDADFQIYRFRGRQRFETVPAP
;
A
#
# COMPACT_ATOMS: atom_id res chain seq x y z
N MET A 1 -4.08 -12.49 0.12
CA MET A 1 -3.72 -11.51 -0.94
C MET A 1 -2.58 -10.65 -0.41
N THR A 2 -1.96 -9.80 -1.22
CA THR A 2 -0.95 -8.86 -0.72
C THR A 2 -1.48 -7.44 -0.83
N LEU A 3 -1.80 -6.81 0.30
CA LEU A 3 -2.10 -5.37 0.29
C LEU A 3 -0.81 -4.59 0.03
N THR A 4 -0.86 -3.56 -0.80
CA THR A 4 0.31 -2.87 -1.32
C THR A 4 0.14 -1.38 -1.20
N ASP A 5 1.12 -0.79 -0.54
CA ASP A 5 1.23 0.64 -0.26
C ASP A 5 1.87 1.42 -1.42
N ALA A 6 1.80 2.75 -1.39
CA ALA A 6 2.33 3.64 -2.42
C ALA A 6 3.84 3.49 -2.61
N GLY A 7 4.61 3.45 -1.51
CA GLY A 7 6.08 3.36 -1.54
C GLY A 7 6.59 2.22 -2.42
N PRO A 8 6.19 0.96 -2.16
CA PRO A 8 6.59 -0.16 -3.01
C PRO A 8 6.10 -0.08 -4.46
N LEU A 9 4.91 0.47 -4.72
CA LEU A 9 4.44 0.68 -6.09
C LEU A 9 5.34 1.63 -6.87
N ILE A 10 5.86 2.66 -6.20
CA ILE A 10 6.83 3.59 -6.77
C ILE A 10 8.16 2.85 -6.98
N ALA A 11 8.68 2.20 -5.95
CA ALA A 11 9.97 1.54 -5.97
C ALA A 11 10.07 0.44 -7.04
N ILE A 12 9.02 -0.33 -7.32
CA ILE A 12 9.08 -1.34 -8.41
C ILE A 12 9.03 -0.72 -9.82
N ILE A 13 8.64 0.54 -9.95
CA ILE A 13 8.52 1.24 -11.24
C ILE A 13 9.74 2.12 -11.50
N ASP A 14 10.18 2.87 -10.48
CA ASP A 14 11.31 3.77 -10.57
C ASP A 14 12.61 3.03 -10.22
N ALA A 15 13.48 2.88 -11.22
CA ALA A 15 14.77 2.20 -11.06
C ALA A 15 15.81 3.06 -10.33
N ASP A 16 15.58 4.37 -10.23
CA ASP A 16 16.45 5.30 -9.50
C ASP A 16 16.07 5.38 -8.00
N GLU A 17 14.95 4.76 -7.61
CA GLU A 17 14.52 4.72 -6.21
C GLU A 17 15.44 3.81 -5.38
N GLY A 18 15.86 4.30 -4.20
CA GLY A 18 16.84 3.60 -3.36
C GLY A 18 16.41 2.20 -2.94
N ASP A 19 15.11 1.99 -2.76
CA ASP A 19 14.52 0.72 -2.37
C ASP A 19 14.12 -0.18 -3.55
N HIS A 20 14.40 0.22 -4.80
CA HIS A 20 14.02 -0.50 -6.02
C HIS A 20 14.40 -1.99 -5.96
N ALA A 21 15.68 -2.28 -5.69
CA ALA A 21 16.18 -3.65 -5.67
C ALA A 21 15.48 -4.51 -4.59
N SER A 22 15.30 -3.94 -3.39
CA SER A 22 14.63 -4.62 -2.28
C SER A 22 13.17 -4.94 -2.62
N CYS A 23 12.45 -3.98 -3.19
CA CYS A 23 11.07 -4.16 -3.62
C CYS A 23 10.92 -5.17 -4.77
N VAL A 24 11.82 -5.15 -5.76
CA VAL A 24 11.81 -6.11 -6.87
C VAL A 24 12.10 -7.52 -6.38
N ASP A 25 13.08 -7.70 -5.50
CA ASP A 25 13.39 -9.02 -4.91
C ASP A 25 12.23 -9.56 -4.07
N ALA A 26 11.56 -8.66 -3.32
CA ALA A 26 10.39 -8.98 -2.50
C ALA A 26 9.21 -9.53 -3.31
N LEU A 27 9.05 -9.16 -4.60
CA LEU A 27 7.96 -9.62 -5.46
C LEU A 27 7.86 -11.15 -5.51
N ASN A 28 8.99 -11.87 -5.39
CA ASN A 28 9.02 -13.34 -5.38
C ASN A 28 8.30 -13.97 -4.17
N GLN A 29 8.06 -13.19 -3.11
CA GLN A 29 7.42 -13.61 -1.87
C GLN A 29 5.93 -13.24 -1.84
N LEU A 30 5.46 -12.47 -2.83
CA LEU A 30 4.13 -11.89 -2.85
C LEU A 30 3.15 -12.73 -3.65
N THR A 31 1.90 -12.72 -3.21
CA THR A 31 0.79 -13.28 -4.00
C THR A 31 0.24 -12.21 -4.93
N ILE A 32 0.17 -12.53 -6.22
CA ILE A 32 -0.45 -11.71 -7.28
C ILE A 32 -1.92 -12.14 -7.45
N PRO A 33 -2.87 -11.23 -7.78
CA PRO A 33 -2.67 -9.78 -7.90
C PRO A 33 -2.33 -9.11 -6.58
N LEU A 34 -1.46 -8.10 -6.67
CA LEU A 34 -1.31 -7.12 -5.60
C LEU A 34 -2.63 -6.36 -5.46
N VAL A 35 -2.95 -5.89 -4.26
CA VAL A 35 -4.17 -5.14 -3.99
C VAL A 35 -3.81 -3.83 -3.32
N THR A 36 -4.32 -2.71 -3.81
CA THR A 36 -4.13 -1.39 -3.19
C THR A 36 -5.47 -0.67 -3.03
N THR A 37 -5.49 0.51 -2.40
CA THR A 37 -6.67 1.37 -2.28
C THR A 37 -6.54 2.60 -3.17
N TRP A 38 -7.65 3.27 -3.47
CA TRP A 38 -7.62 4.52 -4.25
C TRP A 38 -6.71 5.60 -3.64
N PRO A 39 -6.67 5.82 -2.30
CA PRO A 39 -5.75 6.79 -1.71
C PRO A 39 -4.26 6.44 -1.91
N ALA A 40 -3.84 5.21 -1.62
CA ALA A 40 -2.46 4.77 -1.86
C ALA A 40 -2.08 4.81 -3.35
N PHE A 41 -3.01 4.42 -4.23
CA PHE A 41 -2.82 4.52 -5.68
C PHE A 41 -2.69 5.98 -6.14
N THR A 42 -3.47 6.90 -5.56
CA THR A 42 -3.43 8.33 -5.87
C THR A 42 -2.11 8.94 -5.44
N GLU A 43 -1.62 8.59 -4.26
CA GLU A 43 -0.31 9.02 -3.77
C GLU A 43 0.82 8.51 -4.68
N ALA A 44 0.81 7.22 -5.02
CA ALA A 44 1.79 6.65 -5.96
C ALA A 44 1.74 7.37 -7.32
N MET A 45 0.55 7.65 -7.86
CA MET A 45 0.39 8.42 -9.09
C MET A 45 0.95 9.84 -8.99
N TYR A 46 0.76 10.50 -7.85
CA TYR A 46 1.27 11.84 -7.60
C TYR A 46 2.80 11.86 -7.54
N LEU A 47 3.42 10.93 -6.81
CA LEU A 47 4.87 10.85 -6.67
C LEU A 47 5.57 10.40 -7.96
N LEU A 48 5.00 9.42 -8.69
CA LEU A 48 5.51 9.01 -10.00
C LEU A 48 5.45 10.14 -11.03
N ALA A 49 4.47 11.05 -10.93
CA ALA A 49 4.43 12.23 -11.79
C ALA A 49 5.65 13.14 -11.59
N GLN A 50 6.16 13.24 -10.36
CA GLN A 50 7.33 14.05 -10.04
C GLN A 50 8.63 13.37 -10.43
N ALA A 51 8.72 12.05 -10.21
CA ALA A 51 9.93 11.29 -10.48
C ALA A 51 10.14 11.02 -11.99
N GLY A 52 9.11 10.54 -12.69
CA GLY A 52 9.22 10.11 -14.09
C GLY A 52 8.10 10.59 -15.02
N GLY A 53 7.25 11.50 -14.53
CA GLY A 53 6.15 12.08 -15.30
C GLY A 53 5.13 11.05 -15.79
N ILE A 54 4.52 11.35 -16.93
CA ILE A 54 3.46 10.50 -17.51
C ILE A 54 3.93 9.08 -17.84
N ARG A 55 5.22 8.88 -18.13
CA ARG A 55 5.75 7.54 -18.45
C ARG A 55 5.72 6.62 -17.22
N ALA A 56 6.10 7.14 -16.06
CA ALA A 56 6.04 6.43 -14.79
C ALA A 56 4.59 6.13 -14.37
N GLN A 57 3.70 7.11 -14.49
CA GLN A 57 2.26 6.90 -14.25
C GLN A 57 1.65 5.85 -15.20
N GLN A 58 2.05 5.83 -16.46
CA GLN A 58 1.62 4.81 -17.42
C GLN A 58 2.13 3.41 -17.06
N ALA A 59 3.30 3.29 -16.44
CA ALA A 59 3.79 2.02 -15.93
C ALA A 59 2.90 1.50 -14.79
N LEU A 60 2.48 2.36 -13.86
CA LEU A 60 1.54 1.98 -12.80
C LEU A 60 0.18 1.57 -13.37
N TRP A 61 -0.34 2.33 -14.35
CA TRP A 61 -1.56 1.93 -15.06
C TRP A 61 -1.42 0.59 -15.79
N ARG A 62 -0.22 0.26 -16.30
CA ARG A 62 0.02 -1.03 -16.95
C ARG A 62 -0.19 -2.18 -15.98
N LEU A 63 0.28 -2.06 -14.72
CA LEU A 63 0.06 -3.08 -13.70
C LEU A 63 -1.43 -3.37 -13.48
N VAL A 64 -2.26 -2.31 -13.48
CA VAL A 64 -3.72 -2.45 -13.39
C VAL A 64 -4.31 -3.12 -14.63
N ARG A 65 -3.90 -2.67 -15.83
CA ARG A 65 -4.43 -3.18 -17.11
C ARG A 65 -4.00 -4.61 -17.43
N THR A 66 -2.98 -5.13 -16.75
CA THR A 66 -2.51 -6.52 -16.88
C THR A 66 -2.88 -7.38 -15.68
N ASP A 67 -3.82 -6.92 -14.83
CA ASP A 67 -4.29 -7.64 -13.64
C ASP A 67 -3.16 -8.04 -12.66
N LEU A 68 -2.05 -7.30 -12.65
CA LEU A 68 -0.97 -7.47 -11.67
C LEU A 68 -1.23 -6.66 -10.40
N LEU A 69 -2.02 -5.59 -10.51
CA LEU A 69 -2.47 -4.73 -9.42
C LEU A 69 -3.99 -4.51 -9.52
N VAL A 70 -4.69 -4.71 -8.41
CA VAL A 70 -6.12 -4.41 -8.27
C VAL A 70 -6.27 -3.20 -7.34
N VAL A 71 -6.94 -2.15 -7.82
CA VAL A 71 -7.37 -1.03 -6.97
C VAL A 71 -8.72 -1.39 -6.37
N ALA A 72 -8.75 -1.65 -5.07
CA ALA A 72 -9.94 -2.08 -4.36
C ALA A 72 -10.83 -0.89 -3.99
N ASP A 73 -12.14 -1.07 -4.23
CA ASP A 73 -13.16 -0.20 -3.65
C ASP A 73 -13.29 -0.47 -2.15
N LEU A 74 -13.58 0.60 -1.40
CA LEU A 74 -13.81 0.55 0.04
C LEU A 74 -15.31 0.46 0.32
N SER A 75 -15.68 -0.44 1.21
CA SER A 75 -17.05 -0.47 1.75
C SER A 75 -17.30 0.80 2.61
N PRO A 76 -18.58 1.19 2.83
CA PRO A 76 -18.90 2.26 3.78
C PRO A 76 -18.33 2.00 5.18
N THR A 77 -18.28 0.74 5.61
CA THR A 77 -17.69 0.34 6.88
C THR A 77 -16.17 0.54 6.90
N ALA A 78 -15.47 0.23 5.81
CA ALA A 78 -14.03 0.47 5.68
C ALA A 78 -13.72 1.98 5.66
N VAL A 79 -14.54 2.79 4.98
CA VAL A 79 -14.40 4.26 4.97
C VAL A 79 -14.53 4.83 6.39
N ASP A 80 -15.61 4.48 7.09
CA ASP A 80 -15.85 4.90 8.48
C ASP A 80 -14.76 4.36 9.45
N ARG A 81 -14.26 3.14 9.21
CA ARG A 81 -13.14 2.59 9.96
C ARG A 81 -11.84 3.37 9.72
N SER A 82 -11.59 3.84 8.50
CA SER A 82 -10.41 4.63 8.15
C SER A 82 -10.36 5.92 8.96
N ALA A 83 -11.48 6.66 9.05
CA ALA A 83 -11.55 7.86 9.87
C ALA A 83 -11.22 7.58 11.35
N ARG A 84 -11.80 6.52 11.93
CA ARG A 84 -11.49 6.11 13.31
C ARG A 84 -10.03 5.70 13.52
N LEU A 85 -9.39 5.12 12.50
CA LEU A 85 -7.98 4.73 12.58
C LEU A 85 -7.09 5.98 12.62
N MET A 86 -7.38 6.98 11.79
CA MET A 86 -6.66 8.26 11.84
C MET A 86 -6.81 8.95 13.21
N ASP A 87 -8.01 8.94 13.80
CA ASP A 87 -8.21 9.44 15.17
C ASP A 87 -7.44 8.61 16.21
N GLN A 88 -7.48 7.28 16.08
CA GLN A 88 -6.84 6.34 17.00
C GLN A 88 -5.31 6.52 17.02
N TYR A 89 -4.71 6.76 15.88
CA TYR A 89 -3.27 6.91 15.75
C TYR A 89 -2.82 8.36 15.75
N ALA A 90 -3.66 9.37 16.05
CA ALA A 90 -3.34 10.80 15.89
C ALA A 90 -2.03 11.29 16.57
N ASP A 91 -1.44 10.53 17.50
CA ASP A 91 -0.11 10.77 18.07
C ASP A 91 1.05 10.45 17.11
N ARG A 92 0.75 9.77 16.00
CA ARG A 92 1.57 9.55 14.81
C ARG A 92 0.71 9.91 13.59
N PRO A 93 1.14 10.74 12.64
CA PRO A 93 0.25 11.15 11.56
C PRO A 93 -0.01 9.99 10.57
N MET A 94 -0.89 9.05 10.94
CA MET A 94 -1.46 8.06 10.03
C MET A 94 -2.23 8.83 8.96
N ASP A 95 -1.82 8.67 7.72
CA ASP A 95 -2.49 9.29 6.61
C ASP A 95 -3.69 8.46 6.11
N LEU A 96 -4.36 8.98 5.09
CA LEU A 96 -5.51 8.31 4.50
C LEU A 96 -5.13 7.03 3.73
N ALA A 97 -3.94 6.96 3.13
CA ALA A 97 -3.49 5.78 2.39
C ALA A 97 -3.33 4.60 3.36
N ASP A 98 -2.59 4.80 4.44
CA ASP A 98 -2.40 3.85 5.52
C ASP A 98 -3.72 3.41 6.15
N ALA A 99 -4.54 4.39 6.54
CA ALA A 99 -5.80 4.11 7.22
C ALA A 99 -6.72 3.23 6.36
N THR A 100 -6.75 3.46 5.05
CA THR A 100 -7.59 2.70 4.13
C THR A 100 -7.03 1.31 3.85
N LEU A 101 -5.71 1.14 3.78
CA LEU A 101 -5.07 -0.18 3.69
C LEU A 101 -5.34 -1.00 4.96
N VAL A 102 -5.19 -0.40 6.14
CA VAL A 102 -5.47 -1.07 7.43
C VAL A 102 -6.96 -1.43 7.54
N ALA A 103 -7.86 -0.53 7.19
CA ALA A 103 -9.30 -0.80 7.22
C ALA A 103 -9.69 -1.94 6.26
N LEU A 104 -9.16 -1.94 5.03
CA LEU A 104 -9.40 -2.99 4.05
C LEU A 104 -8.82 -4.33 4.50
N ALA A 105 -7.62 -4.30 5.11
CA ALA A 105 -7.00 -5.47 5.72
C ALA A 105 -7.91 -6.10 6.78
N GLU A 106 -8.38 -5.28 7.73
CA GLU A 106 -9.27 -5.73 8.81
C GLU A 106 -10.56 -6.34 8.28
N GLU A 107 -11.15 -5.74 7.24
CA GLU A 107 -12.38 -6.22 6.59
C GLU A 107 -12.18 -7.58 5.90
N ARG A 108 -11.12 -7.72 5.10
CA ARG A 108 -10.87 -8.93 4.31
C ARG A 108 -10.18 -10.06 5.07
N GLY A 109 -9.57 -9.74 6.22
CA GLY A 109 -8.86 -10.72 7.04
C GLY A 109 -7.41 -10.95 6.60
N ASP A 110 -6.87 -10.13 5.72
CA ASP A 110 -5.49 -10.22 5.23
C ASP A 110 -4.54 -9.42 6.12
N ARG A 111 -3.43 -10.03 6.54
CA ARG A 111 -2.45 -9.41 7.44
C ARG A 111 -1.14 -9.05 6.77
N ARG A 112 -1.00 -9.36 5.48
CA ARG A 112 0.23 -9.14 4.74
C ARG A 112 0.17 -7.81 3.98
N ILE A 113 1.17 -6.98 4.21
CA ILE A 113 1.30 -5.67 3.58
C ILE A 113 2.68 -5.55 2.95
N PHE A 114 2.72 -5.25 1.66
CA PHE A 114 3.91 -4.78 0.97
C PHE A 114 3.99 -3.28 1.21
N THR A 115 4.95 -2.86 2.04
CA THR A 115 5.15 -1.45 2.43
C THR A 115 6.61 -1.23 2.84
N LEU A 116 7.10 0.00 2.63
CA LEU A 116 8.37 0.48 3.15
C LEU A 116 8.19 1.35 4.40
N ASP A 117 6.94 1.64 4.78
CA ASP A 117 6.62 2.45 5.93
C ASP A 117 6.73 1.64 7.23
N ALA A 118 7.55 2.15 8.15
CA ALA A 118 7.78 1.55 9.45
C ALA A 118 6.57 1.68 10.39
N ASP A 119 5.63 2.59 10.14
CA ASP A 119 4.45 2.75 10.99
C ASP A 119 3.52 1.54 10.93
N PHE A 120 3.56 0.72 9.87
CA PHE A 120 2.92 -0.60 9.83
C PHE A 120 3.43 -1.60 10.90
N GLN A 121 4.60 -1.36 11.49
CA GLN A 121 5.09 -2.13 12.66
C GLN A 121 4.38 -1.73 13.95
N ILE A 122 3.85 -0.51 14.00
CA ILE A 122 3.12 0.07 15.12
C ILE A 122 1.62 -0.24 14.98
N TYR A 123 1.08 -0.10 13.78
CA TYR A 123 -0.33 -0.37 13.51
C TYR A 123 -0.70 -1.80 13.91
N ARG A 124 -1.97 -1.97 14.32
CA ARG A 124 -2.49 -3.24 14.84
C ARG A 124 -3.69 -3.69 14.05
N PHE A 125 -3.54 -4.83 13.39
CA PHE A 125 -4.63 -5.55 12.76
C PHE A 125 -5.67 -5.96 13.80
N ARG A 126 -6.89 -5.44 13.65
CA ARG A 126 -8.02 -5.64 14.58
C ARG A 126 -7.64 -5.32 16.03
N GLY A 127 -6.74 -4.35 16.21
CA GLY A 127 -6.26 -3.87 17.52
C GLY A 127 -5.39 -4.84 18.31
N ARG A 128 -5.00 -6.00 17.76
CA ARG A 128 -4.32 -7.06 18.54
C ARG A 128 -3.06 -7.60 17.90
N GLN A 129 -3.04 -7.75 16.59
CA GLN A 129 -1.98 -8.47 15.89
C GLN A 129 -1.11 -7.50 15.06
N ARG A 130 0.16 -7.85 14.90
CA ARG A 130 1.06 -7.14 13.97
C ARG A 130 0.74 -7.51 12.52
N PHE A 131 0.96 -6.57 11.62
CA PHE A 131 1.02 -6.84 10.19
C PHE A 131 2.28 -7.65 9.85
N GLU A 132 2.17 -8.47 8.82
CA GLU A 132 3.30 -9.13 8.17
C GLU A 132 3.77 -8.19 7.05
N THR A 133 4.78 -7.36 7.35
CA THR A 133 5.35 -6.47 6.34
C THR A 133 6.31 -7.24 5.44
N VAL A 134 6.27 -6.90 4.15
CA VAL A 134 7.22 -7.34 3.15
C VAL A 134 7.77 -6.07 2.48
N PRO A 135 9.08 -5.94 2.22
CA PRO A 135 10.14 -6.74 2.82
C PRO A 135 10.07 -6.70 4.36
N ALA A 136 10.58 -7.74 5.01
CA ALA A 136 10.70 -7.72 6.46
C ALA A 136 11.77 -6.67 6.86
N PRO A 137 11.56 -5.91 7.95
CA PRO A 137 12.51 -4.91 8.43
C PRO A 137 13.84 -5.52 8.91
#